data_AF-A0A1I4RCM5-F1
#
_entry.id   AF-A0A1I4RCM5-F1
#
_cell.length_a   1.000
_cell.length_b   1.000
_cell.length_c   1.000
_cell.angle_alpha   90.00
_cell.angle_beta   90.00
_cell.angle_gamma   90.00
#
_symmetry.space_group_name_H-M   'P 1'
#
loop_
_entity.id
_entity.type
_entity.pdbx_description
1 polymer ?
#
loop_
_entity_poly.entity_id
_entity_poly.type
_entity_poly.pdbx_seq_one_letter_code
_entity_poly.pdbx_strand_id
1 'polypeptide(L)'
;MSDKNIRMIIGMDDTDSREGMCTTYLCALLRDELSSFADIVAEPILVRLNPTIPYKTRGNASVALLVECNDPERIVEHVTAKVASMACMNNENTNPGIVFITDDKFEAVKHELSTFFRRAVKEVITIDEAKELASELELRFKFFKNGRGLIGALSACGAMLDLEWDHTYEYLAYREKDVWGNLRTVDETSLFEADRQTYPDTWDTVDLVNKMAVCVPHSGDPVLFGIRGKDSSSVEKAASFVISEPVERICTYRTNQGTDMHLIPVSGVEGIDEMHSYILEGEVVSDPETIRGGHTIFSLVDNQGETIDCAAFEPTKNFRELVRKLIPGDRIVVYGSVTERTMNIEKMKILKLALKYEVSNPACPSCGKRMKSAGSGQGYRCRKCGTSSMDTERSEVKRDIQAGFYEVPPCARRHLAKQLIRFEKDDLPVFPGR
;
A
#
# COMPACT_ATOMS: atom_id res chain seq x y z
N MET A 1 -4.92 14.84 48.17
CA MET A 1 -5.33 13.77 47.25
C MET A 1 -4.26 13.71 46.20
N SER A 2 -3.57 12.58 46.00
CA SER A 2 -2.57 12.49 44.94
C SER A 2 -3.28 12.69 43.61
N ASP A 3 -2.93 13.73 42.85
CA ASP A 3 -3.40 13.91 41.49
C ASP A 3 -3.00 12.66 40.71
N LYS A 4 -3.98 11.80 40.43
CA LYS A 4 -3.75 10.54 39.73
C LYS A 4 -3.63 10.92 38.27
N ASN A 5 -2.40 10.91 37.75
CA ASN A 5 -2.19 10.93 36.31
C ASN A 5 -2.93 9.73 35.69
N ILE A 6 -3.76 9.99 34.68
CA ILE A 6 -4.53 9.01 33.93
C ILE A 6 -3.96 8.97 32.52
N ARG A 7 -3.65 7.77 32.02
CA ARG A 7 -3.33 7.61 30.60
C ARG A 7 -4.62 7.46 29.79
N MET A 8 -4.68 8.13 28.65
CA MET A 8 -5.82 8.12 27.74
C MET A 8 -5.36 7.93 26.29
N ILE A 9 -5.99 6.99 25.60
CA ILE A 9 -5.91 6.84 24.15
C ILE A 9 -7.03 7.65 23.49
N ILE A 10 -6.68 8.39 22.45
CA ILE A 10 -7.60 9.21 21.65
C ILE A 10 -7.50 8.73 20.20
N GLY A 11 -8.48 7.98 19.72
CA GLY A 11 -8.58 7.56 18.32
C GLY A 11 -9.47 8.50 17.51
N MET A 12 -9.08 8.80 16.26
CA MET A 12 -9.83 9.69 15.38
C MET A 12 -9.75 9.25 13.91
N ASP A 13 -10.82 9.51 13.16
CA ASP A 13 -10.85 9.31 11.70
C ASP A 13 -11.91 10.19 11.02
N ASP A 14 -11.85 10.24 9.68
CA ASP A 14 -12.83 10.80 8.75
C ASP A 14 -13.09 12.30 8.99
N THR A 15 -11.99 13.03 9.24
CA THR A 15 -11.99 14.48 9.50
C THR A 15 -11.64 15.31 8.27
N ASP A 16 -11.08 14.67 7.25
CA ASP A 16 -10.54 15.27 6.04
C ASP A 16 -11.50 15.23 4.85
N SER A 17 -11.11 15.90 3.78
CA SER A 17 -11.77 15.85 2.49
C SER A 17 -10.75 15.93 1.36
N ARG A 18 -11.20 15.72 0.11
CA ARG A 18 -10.33 15.90 -1.06
C ARG A 18 -9.91 17.35 -1.31
N GLU A 19 -10.63 18.31 -0.74
CA GLU A 19 -10.49 19.75 -1.00
C GLU A 19 -9.74 20.50 0.11
N GLY A 20 -9.45 19.83 1.24
CA GLY A 20 -8.75 20.42 2.37
C GLY A 20 -8.81 19.57 3.62
N MET A 21 -8.01 19.96 4.61
CA MET A 21 -7.75 19.22 5.86
C MET A 21 -7.05 17.87 5.66
N CYS A 22 -6.58 17.30 6.77
CA CYS A 22 -6.02 15.95 6.83
C CYS A 22 -6.14 15.42 8.26
N THR A 23 -6.56 14.17 8.41
CA THR A 23 -6.69 13.50 9.72
C THR A 23 -5.36 13.49 10.48
N THR A 24 -4.24 13.30 9.78
CA THR A 24 -2.90 13.34 10.40
C THR A 24 -2.53 14.76 10.83
N TYR A 25 -2.81 15.77 10.00
CA TYR A 25 -2.59 17.18 10.39
C TYR A 25 -3.38 17.54 11.66
N LEU A 26 -4.64 17.13 11.77
CA LEU A 26 -5.44 17.41 12.97
C LEU A 26 -4.87 16.70 14.20
N CYS A 27 -4.40 15.46 14.05
CA CYS A 27 -3.72 14.73 15.11
C CYS A 27 -2.42 15.41 15.57
N ALA A 28 -1.57 15.83 14.64
CA ALA A 28 -0.35 16.55 14.95
C ALA A 28 -0.64 17.90 15.64
N LEU A 29 -1.72 18.60 15.25
CA LEU A 29 -2.14 19.85 15.89
C LEU A 29 -2.61 19.60 17.33
N LEU A 30 -3.46 18.59 17.51
CA LEU A 30 -3.95 18.21 18.84
C LEU A 30 -2.81 17.75 19.74
N ARG A 31 -1.84 16.99 19.22
CA ARG A 31 -0.65 16.61 19.97
C ARG A 31 0.07 17.83 20.55
N ASP A 32 0.28 18.87 19.74
CA ASP A 32 0.96 20.09 20.18
C ASP A 32 0.10 20.91 21.14
N GLU A 33 -1.19 21.09 20.87
CA GLU A 33 -2.10 21.82 21.77
C GLU A 33 -2.23 21.13 23.14
N LEU A 34 -2.37 19.81 23.15
CA LEU A 34 -2.50 19.01 24.38
C LEU A 34 -1.19 18.98 25.18
N SER A 35 -0.02 19.11 24.54
CA SER A 35 1.28 19.15 25.23
C SER A 35 1.40 20.28 26.27
N SER A 36 0.53 21.29 26.21
CA SER A 36 0.47 22.38 27.19
C SER A 36 -0.22 22.00 28.52
N PHE A 37 -0.92 20.86 28.59
CA PHE A 37 -1.62 20.39 29.80
C PHE A 37 -1.76 18.87 29.92
N ALA A 38 -1.02 18.10 29.10
CA ALA A 38 -0.90 16.65 29.16
C ALA A 38 0.47 16.22 28.60
N ASP A 39 1.00 15.11 29.10
CA ASP A 39 2.24 14.53 28.59
C ASP A 39 1.94 13.62 27.39
N ILE A 40 2.73 13.73 26.32
CA ILE A 40 2.64 12.84 25.17
C ILE A 40 3.51 11.60 25.46
N VAL A 41 2.89 10.43 25.54
CA VAL A 41 3.54 9.21 26.08
C VAL A 41 4.31 8.43 25.02
N ALA A 42 3.86 8.48 23.76
CA ALA A 42 4.45 7.70 22.65
C ALA A 42 4.27 8.42 21.31
N GLU A 43 4.95 7.95 20.26
CA GLU A 43 4.66 8.37 18.90
C GLU A 43 3.18 8.12 18.56
N PRO A 44 2.52 9.07 17.88
CA PRO A 44 1.18 8.84 17.37
C PRO A 44 1.14 7.66 16.39
N ILE A 45 -0.02 7.00 16.33
CA ILE A 45 -0.27 5.90 15.42
C ILE A 45 -0.96 6.45 14.16
N LEU A 46 -0.53 5.97 12.99
CA LEU A 46 -1.21 6.17 11.70
C LEU A 46 -1.46 4.80 11.08
N VAL A 47 -2.72 4.36 11.04
CA VAL A 47 -3.08 3.09 10.41
C VAL A 47 -3.88 3.31 9.14
N ARG A 48 -3.51 2.55 8.11
CA ARG A 48 -4.23 2.44 6.85
C ARG A 48 -5.17 1.24 6.96
N LEU A 49 -6.46 1.45 6.73
CA LEU A 49 -7.48 0.41 6.73
C LEU A 49 -7.62 -0.22 5.34
N ASN A 50 -8.63 -1.07 5.14
CA ASN A 50 -8.85 -1.81 3.90
C ASN A 50 -8.77 -0.88 2.66
N PRO A 51 -7.78 -1.08 1.77
CA PRO A 51 -7.49 -0.11 0.73
C PRO A 51 -8.43 -0.24 -0.48
N THR A 52 -9.42 -1.13 -0.46
CA THR A 52 -10.41 -1.33 -1.53
C THR A 52 -11.70 -0.53 -1.33
N ILE A 53 -11.96 -0.04 -0.12
CA ILE A 53 -13.22 0.63 0.23
C ILE A 53 -13.46 1.85 -0.69
N PRO A 54 -14.62 1.95 -1.37
CA PRO A 54 -14.88 3.02 -2.32
C PRO A 54 -15.15 4.37 -1.65
N TYR A 55 -15.72 4.36 -0.44
CA TYR A 55 -16.12 5.55 0.32
C TYR A 55 -14.99 6.15 1.18
N LYS A 56 -13.73 5.79 0.90
CA LYS A 56 -12.56 6.26 1.64
C LYS A 56 -12.18 7.70 1.28
N THR A 57 -11.66 8.43 2.27
CA THR A 57 -10.81 9.60 2.00
C THR A 57 -9.44 9.16 1.49
N ARG A 58 -8.54 10.09 1.12
CA ARG A 58 -7.29 9.72 0.44
C ARG A 58 -6.45 8.79 1.32
N GLY A 59 -6.35 7.53 0.90
CA GLY A 59 -5.54 6.51 1.54
C GLY A 59 -6.12 5.91 2.82
N ASN A 60 -7.42 6.08 3.12
CA ASN A 60 -8.17 5.37 4.18
C ASN A 60 -7.41 5.27 5.53
N ALA A 61 -7.05 6.42 6.12
CA ALA A 61 -6.15 6.48 7.27
C ALA A 61 -6.82 7.04 8.52
N SER A 62 -6.65 6.33 9.63
CA SER A 62 -7.01 6.79 10.97
C SER A 62 -5.79 6.93 11.88
N VAL A 63 -5.97 7.66 12.97
CA VAL A 63 -4.86 8.06 13.86
C VAL A 63 -5.22 7.89 15.33
N ALA A 64 -4.22 7.63 16.17
CA ALA A 64 -4.38 7.61 17.62
C ALA A 64 -3.24 8.32 18.35
N LEU A 65 -3.58 8.94 19.48
CA LEU A 65 -2.64 9.55 20.45
C LEU A 65 -2.74 8.84 21.78
N LEU A 66 -1.61 8.69 22.48
CA LEU A 66 -1.57 8.27 23.88
C LEU A 66 -1.03 9.43 24.71
N VAL A 67 -1.86 9.92 25.63
CA VAL A 67 -1.53 11.04 26.51
C VAL A 67 -1.65 10.64 27.97
N GLU A 68 -0.94 11.32 28.85
CA GLU A 68 -1.06 11.22 30.31
C GLU A 68 -1.49 12.58 30.86
N CYS A 69 -2.59 12.63 31.61
CA CYS A 69 -3.20 13.88 32.06
C CYS A 69 -3.87 13.74 33.43
N ASN A 70 -4.06 14.87 34.11
CA ASN A 70 -4.81 14.95 35.37
C ASN A 70 -6.30 15.25 35.18
N ASP A 71 -6.67 15.80 34.02
CA ASP A 71 -8.05 16.18 33.70
C ASP A 71 -8.49 15.58 32.35
N PRO A 72 -8.91 14.29 32.36
CA PRO A 72 -9.48 13.60 31.20
C PRO A 72 -10.63 14.36 30.53
N GLU A 73 -11.47 15.05 31.30
CA GLU A 73 -12.63 15.76 30.76
C GLU A 73 -12.20 16.94 29.90
N ARG A 74 -11.21 17.71 30.36
CA ARG A 74 -10.61 18.79 29.57
C ARG A 74 -10.05 18.30 28.24
N ILE A 75 -9.43 17.11 28.22
CA ILE A 75 -8.95 16.49 26.97
C ILE A 75 -10.13 16.21 26.03
N VAL A 76 -11.18 15.56 26.53
CA VAL A 76 -12.34 15.19 25.72
C VAL A 76 -13.04 16.42 25.15
N GLU A 77 -13.25 17.44 25.97
CA GLU A 77 -13.87 18.70 25.54
C GLU A 77 -13.03 19.39 24.46
N HIS A 78 -11.72 19.53 24.68
CA HIS A 78 -10.81 20.18 23.75
C HIS A 78 -10.74 19.47 22.40
N VAL A 79 -10.53 18.14 22.42
CA VAL A 79 -10.48 17.30 21.22
C VAL A 79 -11.80 17.36 20.46
N THR A 80 -12.93 17.22 21.16
CA THR A 80 -14.26 17.26 20.54
C THR A 80 -14.53 18.61 19.87
N ALA A 81 -14.22 19.72 20.57
CA ALA A 81 -14.38 21.06 20.04
C ALA A 81 -13.48 21.31 18.82
N LYS A 82 -12.22 20.87 18.87
CA LYS A 82 -11.28 21.03 17.77
C LYS A 82 -11.73 20.25 16.53
N VAL A 83 -12.10 18.98 16.67
CA VAL A 83 -12.63 18.15 15.57
C VAL A 83 -13.89 18.79 15.00
N ALA A 84 -14.82 19.26 15.84
CA ALA A 84 -16.02 19.95 15.37
C ALA A 84 -15.71 21.22 14.56
N SER A 85 -14.69 21.98 14.95
CA SER A 85 -14.32 23.25 14.32
C SER A 85 -13.49 23.09 13.04
N MET A 86 -12.71 22.01 12.92
CA MET A 86 -11.73 21.86 11.85
C MET A 86 -12.10 20.81 10.81
N ALA A 87 -12.94 19.82 11.16
CA ALA A 87 -13.35 18.83 10.17
C ALA A 87 -14.11 19.49 9.02
N CYS A 88 -14.00 18.93 7.82
CA CYS A 88 -14.70 19.42 6.63
C CYS A 88 -16.20 19.09 6.67
N MET A 89 -16.93 19.61 7.67
CA MET A 89 -18.34 19.28 7.94
C MET A 89 -19.29 19.58 6.77
N ASN A 90 -18.91 20.50 5.87
CA ASN A 90 -19.70 20.80 4.67
C ASN A 90 -19.60 19.72 3.58
N ASN A 91 -18.59 18.83 3.64
CA ASN A 91 -18.44 17.75 2.67
C ASN A 91 -19.28 16.54 3.09
N GLU A 92 -20.19 16.07 2.23
CA GLU A 92 -21.06 14.92 2.52
C GLU A 92 -20.28 13.63 2.87
N ASN A 93 -19.07 13.51 2.32
CA ASN A 93 -18.18 12.36 2.55
C ASN A 93 -17.24 12.53 3.74
N THR A 94 -17.43 13.51 4.62
CA THR A 94 -16.65 13.66 5.86
C THR A 94 -17.56 13.34 7.05
N ASN A 95 -17.33 12.22 7.72
CA ASN A 95 -18.18 11.74 8.84
C ASN A 95 -17.36 11.40 10.10
N PRO A 96 -16.84 12.42 10.81
CA PRO A 96 -15.84 12.23 11.86
C PRO A 96 -16.29 11.32 13.00
N GLY A 97 -15.35 10.52 13.50
CA GLY A 97 -15.49 9.72 14.72
C GLY A 97 -14.31 9.91 15.66
N ILE A 98 -14.58 9.88 16.96
CA ILE A 98 -13.60 10.04 18.04
C ILE A 98 -13.90 9.00 19.12
N VAL A 99 -12.87 8.30 19.58
CA VAL A 99 -12.97 7.32 20.67
C VAL A 99 -11.94 7.67 21.74
N PHE A 100 -12.35 7.60 23.00
CA PHE A 100 -11.51 7.84 24.17
C PHE A 100 -11.49 6.58 25.05
N ILE A 101 -10.29 6.15 25.43
CA ILE A 101 -10.09 4.98 26.29
C ILE A 101 -9.15 5.39 27.41
N THR A 102 -9.56 5.24 28.65
CA THR A 102 -8.72 5.48 29.84
C THR A 102 -8.03 4.19 30.27
N ASP A 103 -6.92 4.32 31.01
CA ASP A 103 -6.03 3.22 31.36
C ASP A 103 -6.67 2.09 32.19
N ASP A 104 -7.73 2.38 32.95
CA ASP A 104 -8.53 1.39 33.66
C ASP A 104 -9.23 0.41 32.71
N LYS A 105 -9.46 0.79 31.45
CA LYS A 105 -10.09 -0.06 30.43
C LYS A 105 -9.10 -0.75 29.50
N PHE A 106 -7.82 -0.35 29.45
CA PHE A 106 -6.87 -0.81 28.44
C PHE A 106 -6.82 -2.34 28.30
N GLU A 107 -6.64 -3.05 29.41
CA GLU A 107 -6.53 -4.52 29.37
C GLU A 107 -7.85 -5.18 28.97
N ALA A 108 -8.99 -4.66 29.45
CA ALA A 108 -10.30 -5.23 29.20
C ALA A 108 -10.71 -5.16 27.71
N VAL A 109 -10.30 -4.11 27.00
CA VAL A 109 -10.72 -3.86 25.62
C VAL A 109 -9.64 -4.18 24.58
N LYS A 110 -8.41 -4.48 25.01
CA LYS A 110 -7.25 -4.72 24.13
C LYS A 110 -7.52 -5.81 23.09
N HIS A 111 -8.05 -6.95 23.52
CA HIS A 111 -8.27 -8.08 22.61
C HIS A 111 -9.28 -7.75 21.51
N GLU A 112 -10.45 -7.24 21.90
CA GLU A 112 -11.52 -6.91 20.95
C GLU A 112 -11.11 -5.81 19.98
N LEU A 113 -10.45 -4.75 20.45
CA LEU A 113 -10.02 -3.67 19.58
C LEU A 113 -8.84 -4.05 18.67
N SER A 114 -7.90 -4.90 19.13
CA SER A 114 -6.84 -5.44 18.25
C SER A 114 -7.42 -6.34 17.16
N THR A 115 -8.39 -7.20 17.51
CA THR A 115 -9.12 -8.02 16.53
C THR A 115 -9.88 -7.15 15.54
N PHE A 116 -10.61 -6.14 16.02
CA PHE A 116 -11.33 -5.19 15.18
C PHE A 116 -10.40 -4.44 14.22
N PHE A 117 -9.25 -3.96 14.70
CA PHE A 117 -8.23 -3.33 13.87
C PHE A 117 -7.76 -4.25 12.73
N ARG A 118 -7.39 -5.50 13.06
CA ARG A 118 -6.90 -6.47 12.07
C ARG A 118 -7.97 -6.81 11.03
N ARG A 119 -9.24 -6.87 11.43
CA ARG A 119 -10.39 -7.03 10.53
C ARG A 119 -10.60 -5.81 9.65
N ALA A 120 -10.61 -4.60 10.21
CA ALA A 120 -10.82 -3.35 9.47
C ALA A 120 -9.76 -3.07 8.39
N VAL A 121 -8.55 -3.64 8.53
CA VAL A 121 -7.49 -3.57 7.50
C VAL A 121 -7.75 -4.52 6.31
N LYS A 122 -8.57 -5.56 6.49
CA LYS A 122 -8.77 -6.66 5.52
C LYS A 122 -10.19 -6.75 4.96
N GLU A 123 -11.18 -6.51 5.81
CA GLU A 123 -12.60 -6.77 5.58
C GLU A 123 -13.37 -5.46 5.32
N VAL A 124 -14.65 -5.60 4.99
CA VAL A 124 -15.60 -4.49 4.90
C VAL A 124 -16.40 -4.42 6.20
N ILE A 125 -16.16 -3.40 7.02
CA ILE A 125 -16.83 -3.20 8.31
C ILE A 125 -17.98 -2.21 8.16
N THR A 126 -19.12 -2.52 8.78
CA THR A 126 -20.29 -1.64 8.75
C THR A 126 -20.24 -0.58 9.84
N ILE A 127 -20.97 0.52 9.65
CA ILE A 127 -21.07 1.59 10.66
C ILE A 127 -21.76 1.08 11.92
N ASP A 128 -22.79 0.24 11.77
CA ASP A 128 -23.58 -0.27 12.90
C ASP A 128 -22.74 -1.22 13.76
N GLU A 129 -21.96 -2.12 13.13
CA GLU A 129 -21.00 -2.97 13.84
C GLU A 129 -20.02 -2.16 14.71
N ALA A 130 -19.48 -1.06 14.17
CA ALA A 130 -18.57 -0.19 14.94
C ALA A 130 -19.27 0.50 16.12
N LYS A 131 -20.53 0.92 15.95
CA LYS A 131 -21.32 1.53 17.03
C LYS A 131 -21.71 0.52 18.11
N GLU A 132 -22.08 -0.69 17.69
CA GLU A 132 -22.40 -1.80 18.58
C GLU A 132 -21.17 -2.15 19.42
N LEU A 133 -20.00 -2.37 18.79
CA LEU A 133 -18.76 -2.65 19.50
C LEU A 133 -18.39 -1.54 20.50
N ALA A 134 -18.46 -0.27 20.09
CA ALA A 134 -18.16 0.84 20.99
C ALA A 134 -19.11 0.90 22.20
N SER A 135 -20.38 0.51 22.01
CA SER A 135 -21.40 0.49 23.06
C SER A 135 -21.23 -0.72 23.99
N GLU A 136 -20.96 -1.91 23.44
CA GLU A 136 -20.71 -3.15 24.19
C GLU A 136 -19.49 -3.05 25.09
N LEU A 137 -18.43 -2.39 24.60
CA LEU A 137 -17.21 -2.11 25.37
C LEU A 137 -17.35 -0.90 26.32
N GLU A 138 -18.54 -0.28 26.37
CA GLU A 138 -18.86 0.91 27.16
C GLU A 138 -17.85 2.05 26.94
N LEU A 139 -17.37 2.22 25.71
CA LEU A 139 -16.36 3.22 25.40
C LEU A 139 -16.97 4.62 25.39
N ARG A 140 -16.16 5.62 25.74
CA ARG A 140 -16.55 7.01 25.53
C ARG A 140 -16.22 7.38 24.09
N PHE A 141 -17.23 7.74 23.31
CA PHE A 141 -17.03 8.15 21.93
C PHE A 141 -17.92 9.34 21.54
N LYS A 142 -17.50 10.04 20.49
CA LYS A 142 -18.26 11.10 19.84
C LYS A 142 -18.22 10.86 18.34
N PHE A 143 -19.33 11.09 17.68
CA PHE A 143 -19.37 11.05 16.22
C PHE A 143 -20.21 12.20 15.67
N PHE A 144 -19.98 12.50 14.40
CA PHE A 144 -20.70 13.51 13.65
C PHE A 144 -21.31 12.85 12.39
N LYS A 145 -22.46 13.36 11.96
CA LYS A 145 -23.25 12.82 10.83
C LYS A 145 -23.53 11.32 11.02
N ASN A 146 -23.19 10.46 10.04
CA ASN A 146 -23.49 9.03 10.11
C ASN A 146 -22.55 8.25 11.06
N GLY A 147 -21.39 8.83 11.43
CA GLY A 147 -20.41 8.26 12.35
C GLY A 147 -19.47 7.20 11.75
N ARG A 148 -19.28 7.17 10.43
CA ARG A 148 -18.36 6.24 9.76
C ARG A 148 -16.93 6.29 10.32
N GLY A 149 -16.45 7.47 10.73
CA GLY A 149 -15.12 7.61 11.34
C GLY A 149 -14.93 6.84 12.65
N LEU A 150 -15.99 6.29 13.27
CA LEU A 150 -15.84 5.39 14.41
C LEU A 150 -15.09 4.10 14.03
N ILE A 151 -15.24 3.61 12.79
CA ILE A 151 -14.52 2.42 12.31
C ILE A 151 -13.01 2.67 12.41
N GLY A 152 -12.52 3.78 11.88
CA GLY A 152 -11.10 4.09 11.94
C GLY A 152 -10.63 4.50 13.32
N ALA A 153 -11.44 5.23 14.09
CA ALA A 153 -11.08 5.62 15.45
C ALA A 153 -10.88 4.39 16.37
N LEU A 154 -11.80 3.42 16.34
CA LEU A 154 -11.66 2.15 17.07
C LEU A 154 -10.44 1.35 16.60
N SER A 155 -10.23 1.29 15.29
CA SER A 155 -9.08 0.60 14.70
C SER A 155 -7.74 1.20 15.14
N ALA A 156 -7.64 2.53 15.17
CA ALA A 156 -6.44 3.22 15.62
C ALA A 156 -6.20 3.02 17.13
N CYS A 157 -7.27 3.00 17.94
CA CYS A 157 -7.17 2.63 19.35
C CYS A 157 -6.68 1.19 19.54
N GLY A 158 -7.21 0.23 18.77
CA GLY A 158 -6.76 -1.16 18.78
C GLY A 158 -5.28 -1.32 18.44
N ALA A 159 -4.81 -0.62 17.40
CA ALA A 159 -3.41 -0.61 17.02
C ALA A 159 -2.49 0.05 18.07
N MET A 160 -2.99 1.02 18.85
CA MET A 160 -2.26 1.65 19.95
C MET A 160 -2.18 0.76 21.21
N LEU A 161 -3.24 -0.01 21.49
CA LEU A 161 -3.33 -0.91 22.65
C LEU A 161 -2.47 -2.18 22.47
N ASP A 162 -2.34 -2.66 21.24
CA ASP A 162 -1.55 -3.83 20.89
C ASP A 162 -0.50 -3.42 19.85
N LEU A 163 0.73 -3.17 20.30
CA LEU A 163 1.85 -2.79 19.44
C LEU A 163 2.56 -4.01 18.81
N GLU A 164 2.06 -5.23 18.99
CA GLU A 164 2.62 -6.46 18.41
C GLU A 164 2.14 -6.69 16.97
N TRP A 165 2.60 -5.82 16.07
CA TRP A 165 2.42 -5.93 14.63
C TRP A 165 3.65 -5.37 13.88
N ASP A 166 3.91 -5.92 12.68
CA ASP A 166 4.95 -5.37 11.77
C ASP A 166 4.60 -3.92 11.47
N HIS A 167 5.54 -3.01 11.64
CA HIS A 167 5.32 -1.58 11.51
C HIS A 167 6.51 -0.89 10.86
N THR A 168 6.25 0.32 10.41
CA THR A 168 7.23 1.25 9.87
C THR A 168 6.95 2.64 10.43
N TYR A 169 7.71 3.63 10.02
CA TYR A 169 7.53 5.01 10.46
C TYR A 169 7.32 5.90 9.24
N GLU A 170 6.45 6.91 9.39
CA GLU A 170 6.27 7.97 8.40
C GLU A 170 6.46 9.32 9.09
N TYR A 171 7.47 10.06 8.65
CA TYR A 171 7.70 11.44 9.04
C TYR A 171 6.87 12.33 8.12
N LEU A 172 5.94 13.11 8.67
CA LEU A 172 5.13 14.08 7.93
C LEU A 172 5.53 15.50 8.30
N ALA A 173 5.91 16.28 7.29
CA ALA A 173 6.03 17.74 7.39
C ALA A 173 4.74 18.40 6.87
N TYR A 174 4.30 19.47 7.53
CA TYR A 174 3.08 20.19 7.19
C TYR A 174 3.37 21.64 6.81
N ARG A 175 2.55 22.17 5.90
CA ARG A 175 2.66 23.52 5.32
C ARG A 175 1.87 24.54 6.13
N GLU A 176 2.35 25.77 6.14
CA GLU A 176 1.60 26.91 6.68
C GLU A 176 0.23 27.04 6.00
N LYS A 177 -0.79 27.42 6.77
CA LYS A 177 -2.19 27.41 6.35
C LYS A 177 -2.49 28.34 5.16
N ASP A 178 -1.76 29.43 5.03
CA ASP A 178 -1.92 30.44 3.98
C ASP A 178 -1.48 29.95 2.60
N VAL A 179 -0.64 28.90 2.52
CA VAL A 179 -0.19 28.30 1.25
C VAL A 179 -0.93 27.03 0.85
N TRP A 180 -1.95 26.60 1.61
CA TRP A 180 -2.76 25.43 1.25
C TRP A 180 -3.46 25.64 -0.10
N GLY A 181 -3.59 24.56 -0.89
CA GLY A 181 -4.09 24.62 -2.26
C GLY A 181 -3.09 25.14 -3.31
N ASN A 182 -2.04 25.86 -2.91
CA ASN A 182 -0.97 26.27 -3.83
C ASN A 182 -0.03 25.10 -4.16
N LEU A 183 0.72 25.22 -5.26
CA LEU A 183 1.79 24.28 -5.59
C LEU A 183 2.84 24.26 -4.48
N ARG A 184 3.35 23.07 -4.16
CA ARG A 184 4.42 22.88 -3.18
C ARG A 184 5.75 23.31 -3.76
N THR A 185 6.59 23.91 -2.93
CA THR A 185 7.99 24.18 -3.29
C THR A 185 8.88 23.24 -2.49
N VAL A 186 9.42 22.22 -3.14
CA VAL A 186 10.39 21.27 -2.58
C VAL A 186 11.48 21.06 -3.62
N ASP A 187 12.76 21.19 -3.24
CA ASP A 187 13.87 20.92 -4.14
C ASP A 187 13.98 19.41 -4.38
N GLU A 188 13.67 18.99 -5.61
CA GLU A 188 13.70 17.59 -6.00
C GLU A 188 15.10 16.98 -5.80
N THR A 189 16.17 17.75 -6.05
CA THR A 189 17.56 17.29 -5.89
C THR A 189 17.84 16.85 -4.45
N SER A 190 17.31 17.61 -3.48
CA SER A 190 17.42 17.30 -2.06
C SER A 190 16.72 15.99 -1.68
N LEU A 191 15.61 15.64 -2.35
CA LEU A 191 14.89 14.38 -2.14
C LEU A 191 15.66 13.18 -2.67
N PHE A 192 16.28 13.31 -3.85
CA PHE A 192 17.16 12.27 -4.40
C PHE A 192 18.42 12.10 -3.54
N GLU A 193 18.96 13.17 -2.98
CA GLU A 193 20.07 13.11 -2.04
C GLU A 193 19.66 12.41 -0.73
N ALA A 194 18.48 12.72 -0.19
CA ALA A 194 17.93 12.04 0.98
C ALA A 194 17.87 10.53 0.73
N ASP A 195 17.22 10.08 -0.36
CA ASP A 195 17.15 8.64 -0.72
C ASP A 195 18.53 8.00 -0.81
N ARG A 196 19.49 8.66 -1.47
CA ARG A 196 20.86 8.16 -1.63
C ARG A 196 21.56 7.94 -0.29
N GLN A 197 21.30 8.80 0.70
CA GLN A 197 21.98 8.79 2.00
C GLN A 197 21.34 7.86 3.03
N THR A 198 20.07 7.49 2.84
CA THR A 198 19.30 6.75 3.86
C THR A 198 18.68 5.45 3.36
N TYR A 199 18.64 5.17 2.06
CA TYR A 199 18.28 3.84 1.57
C TYR A 199 19.32 2.78 2.02
N PRO A 200 18.92 1.58 2.49
CA PRO A 200 17.57 1.01 2.52
C PRO A 200 16.78 1.24 3.81
N ASP A 201 17.25 2.11 4.71
CA ASP A 201 16.58 2.41 5.98
C ASP A 201 15.36 3.32 5.79
N THR A 202 15.32 4.03 4.67
CA THR A 202 14.14 4.69 4.13
C THR A 202 13.84 4.20 2.71
N TRP A 203 12.61 4.40 2.27
CA TRP A 203 12.14 3.98 0.95
C TRP A 203 11.00 4.89 0.47
N ASP A 204 10.59 4.70 -0.78
CA ASP A 204 9.48 5.43 -1.43
C ASP A 204 9.58 6.96 -1.34
N THR A 205 10.81 7.48 -1.18
CA THR A 205 11.04 8.93 -1.19
C THR A 205 11.06 9.42 -2.64
N VAL A 206 11.75 8.68 -3.50
CA VAL A 206 11.83 8.93 -4.94
C VAL A 206 11.65 7.62 -5.71
N ASP A 207 11.39 7.77 -7.01
CA ASP A 207 11.44 6.72 -8.01
C ASP A 207 12.61 7.04 -8.96
N LEU A 208 13.67 6.23 -8.89
CA LEU A 208 14.91 6.42 -9.65
C LEU A 208 14.73 6.12 -11.12
N VAL A 209 14.01 5.04 -11.46
CA VAL A 209 13.76 4.65 -12.85
C VAL A 209 12.90 5.68 -13.56
N ASN A 210 11.82 6.14 -12.92
CA ASN A 210 10.90 7.12 -13.47
C ASN A 210 11.33 8.57 -13.21
N LYS A 211 12.42 8.79 -12.44
CA LYS A 211 13.01 10.10 -12.10
C LYS A 211 11.99 11.08 -11.53
N MET A 212 11.32 10.68 -10.45
CA MET A 212 10.31 11.52 -9.81
C MET A 212 10.32 11.42 -8.29
N ALA A 213 9.99 12.54 -7.63
CA ALA A 213 9.65 12.54 -6.22
C ALA A 213 8.32 11.80 -5.96
N VAL A 214 8.31 10.93 -4.93
CA VAL A 214 7.13 10.14 -4.53
C VAL A 214 6.56 10.61 -3.19
N CYS A 215 7.43 11.08 -2.29
CA CYS A 215 7.05 11.56 -0.95
C CYS A 215 6.27 12.88 -0.94
N VAL A 216 6.13 13.58 -2.07
CA VAL A 216 5.46 14.88 -2.15
C VAL A 216 4.04 14.71 -2.72
N PRO A 217 2.98 14.99 -1.95
CA PRO A 217 1.62 14.83 -2.44
C PRO A 217 1.22 15.92 -3.45
N HIS A 218 0.35 15.55 -4.39
CA HIS A 218 -0.18 16.47 -5.41
C HIS A 218 -1.51 17.16 -5.04
N SER A 219 -2.17 16.81 -3.93
CA SER A 219 -3.44 17.41 -3.50
C SER A 219 -3.24 18.77 -2.85
N GLY A 220 -4.31 19.58 -2.76
CA GLY A 220 -4.29 20.85 -2.00
C GLY A 220 -4.25 20.69 -0.47
N ASP A 221 -3.88 19.52 0.03
CA ASP A 221 -3.86 19.16 1.46
C ASP A 221 -2.70 19.83 2.22
N PRO A 222 -2.67 19.76 3.57
CA PRO A 222 -1.66 20.43 4.38
C PRO A 222 -0.30 19.72 4.44
N VAL A 223 -0.16 18.50 3.90
CA VAL A 223 1.10 17.74 3.97
C VAL A 223 2.08 18.33 2.96
N LEU A 224 3.28 18.70 3.39
CA LEU A 224 4.36 19.16 2.52
C LEU A 224 5.08 17.99 1.86
N PHE A 225 5.58 17.05 2.66
CA PHE A 225 6.15 15.78 2.22
C PHE A 225 6.03 14.73 3.33
N GLY A 226 6.11 13.45 2.95
CA GLY A 226 6.09 12.31 3.85
C GLY A 226 7.19 11.28 3.56
N ILE A 227 8.13 11.09 4.48
CA ILE A 227 9.23 10.12 4.33
C ILE A 227 8.94 8.85 5.12
N ARG A 228 9.08 7.69 4.48
CA ARG A 228 8.86 6.37 5.09
C ARG A 228 10.15 5.65 5.35
N GLY A 229 10.21 4.92 6.46
CA GLY A 229 11.40 4.16 6.84
C GLY A 229 11.18 3.20 7.99
N LYS A 230 12.27 2.51 8.35
CA LYS A 230 12.25 1.42 9.34
C LYS A 230 12.08 1.89 10.78
N ASP A 231 12.57 3.09 11.10
CA ASP A 231 12.57 3.69 12.43
C ASP A 231 12.50 5.23 12.37
N SER A 232 12.14 5.87 13.49
CA SER A 232 12.03 7.34 13.61
C SER A 232 13.34 8.05 13.28
N SER A 233 14.49 7.52 13.75
CA SER A 233 15.80 8.15 13.51
C SER A 233 16.19 8.18 12.03
N SER A 234 15.80 7.15 11.27
CA SER A 234 16.08 7.03 9.85
C SER A 234 15.26 8.02 9.03
N VAL A 235 13.96 8.15 9.34
CA VAL A 235 13.08 9.10 8.65
C VAL A 235 13.41 10.56 9.00
N GLU A 236 13.82 10.83 10.24
CA GLU A 236 14.29 12.16 10.66
C GLU A 236 15.62 12.53 9.99
N LYS A 237 16.55 11.58 9.91
CA LYS A 237 17.81 11.77 9.17
C LYS A 237 17.52 12.09 7.70
N ALA A 238 16.65 11.34 7.05
CA ALA A 238 16.27 11.59 5.66
C ALA A 238 15.61 12.97 5.49
N ALA A 239 14.68 13.33 6.39
CA ALA A 239 14.03 14.64 6.38
C ALA A 239 15.02 15.81 6.52
N SER A 240 16.12 15.62 7.26
CA SER A 240 17.15 16.65 7.44
C SER A 240 17.89 17.07 6.17
N PHE A 241 17.84 16.25 5.11
CA PHE A 241 18.41 16.58 3.80
C PHE A 241 17.44 17.40 2.93
N VAL A 242 16.15 17.41 3.24
CA VAL A 242 15.11 17.99 2.38
C VAL A 242 15.13 19.52 2.46
N ILE A 243 15.16 20.16 1.29
CA ILE A 243 15.04 21.61 1.15
C ILE A 243 13.65 21.92 0.59
N SER A 244 12.88 22.73 1.31
CA SER A 244 11.49 23.07 0.94
C SER A 244 11.11 24.50 1.33
N GLU A 245 9.89 24.89 0.99
CA GLU A 245 9.19 26.00 1.66
C GLU A 245 9.09 25.78 3.19
N PRO A 246 8.78 26.83 3.98
CA PRO A 246 8.69 26.74 5.42
C PRO A 246 7.78 25.62 5.91
N VAL A 247 8.24 24.92 6.93
CA VAL A 247 7.51 23.84 7.61
C VAL A 247 6.80 24.43 8.81
N GLU A 248 5.47 24.35 8.85
CA GLU A 248 4.66 24.78 10.00
C GLU A 248 4.88 23.84 11.19
N ARG A 249 4.86 22.53 10.91
CA ARG A 249 4.86 21.48 11.92
C ARG A 249 5.33 20.16 11.35
N ILE A 250 5.82 19.31 12.24
CA ILE A 250 6.32 17.98 11.96
C ILE A 250 5.64 16.98 12.90
N CYS A 251 5.33 15.80 12.40
CA CYS A 251 4.96 14.67 13.26
C CYS A 251 5.45 13.35 12.65
N THR A 252 6.13 12.54 13.46
CA THR A 252 6.52 11.17 13.10
C THR A 252 5.47 10.21 13.62
N TYR A 253 4.95 9.36 12.74
CA TYR A 253 3.95 8.36 13.06
C TYR A 253 4.54 6.96 13.02
N ARG A 254 4.16 6.12 13.96
CA ARG A 254 4.28 4.66 13.83
C ARG A 254 3.10 4.15 13.00
N THR A 255 3.37 3.35 11.97
CA THR A 255 2.37 3.05 10.94
C THR A 255 2.43 1.62 10.42
N ASN A 256 1.29 1.09 9.97
CA ASN A 256 1.20 -0.21 9.30
C ASN A 256 1.52 -0.13 7.80
N GLN A 257 2.01 1.00 7.31
CA GLN A 257 2.44 1.15 5.91
C GLN A 257 3.60 0.23 5.58
N GLY A 258 3.60 -0.31 4.37
CA GLY A 258 4.64 -1.20 3.90
C GLY A 258 4.69 -2.55 4.62
N THR A 259 3.57 -3.10 5.10
CA THR A 259 3.55 -4.34 5.93
C THR A 259 2.81 -5.53 5.32
N ASP A 260 2.09 -5.33 4.22
CA ASP A 260 1.14 -6.31 3.63
C ASP A 260 0.01 -6.73 4.57
N MET A 261 -0.29 -5.93 5.60
CA MET A 261 -1.33 -6.27 6.58
C MET A 261 -2.73 -6.47 5.96
N HIS A 262 -2.99 -5.91 4.77
CA HIS A 262 -4.24 -6.09 4.02
C HIS A 262 -4.34 -7.41 3.26
N LEU A 263 -3.24 -8.15 3.08
CA LEU A 263 -3.22 -9.33 2.24
C LEU A 263 -3.71 -10.58 2.99
N ILE A 264 -4.60 -11.32 2.33
CA ILE A 264 -5.19 -12.57 2.81
C ILE A 264 -4.63 -13.71 1.95
N PRO A 265 -3.89 -14.67 2.52
CA PRO A 265 -3.50 -15.87 1.80
C PRO A 265 -4.74 -16.70 1.43
N VAL A 266 -4.85 -17.13 0.18
CA VAL A 266 -5.93 -18.01 -0.30
C VAL A 266 -5.37 -19.22 -1.02
N SER A 267 -6.06 -20.35 -0.90
CA SER A 267 -5.68 -21.62 -1.53
C SER A 267 -6.14 -21.73 -3.00
N GLY A 268 -7.04 -20.84 -3.44
CA GLY A 268 -7.64 -20.86 -4.77
C GLY A 268 -8.61 -19.70 -5.00
N VAL A 269 -9.16 -19.62 -6.20
CA VAL A 269 -10.01 -18.52 -6.67
C VAL A 269 -11.37 -18.49 -5.95
N GLU A 270 -11.88 -19.63 -5.49
CA GLU A 270 -13.16 -19.70 -4.76
C GLU A 270 -13.19 -18.85 -3.49
N GLY A 271 -12.03 -18.67 -2.83
CA GLY A 271 -11.90 -17.86 -1.61
C GLY A 271 -11.74 -16.36 -1.86
N ILE A 272 -11.97 -15.89 -3.10
CA ILE A 272 -11.76 -14.50 -3.50
C ILE A 272 -13.10 -13.76 -3.57
N ASP A 273 -13.17 -12.67 -2.81
CA ASP A 273 -14.28 -11.75 -2.76
C ASP A 273 -13.88 -10.35 -3.26
N GLU A 274 -14.88 -9.61 -3.73
CA GLU A 274 -14.75 -8.19 -4.02
C GLU A 274 -14.32 -7.40 -2.77
N MET A 275 -13.64 -6.29 -2.98
CA MET A 275 -13.21 -5.38 -1.90
C MET A 275 -12.25 -6.02 -0.88
N HIS A 276 -11.51 -7.06 -1.26
CA HIS A 276 -10.47 -7.67 -0.45
C HIS A 276 -9.13 -7.71 -1.18
N SER A 277 -8.07 -8.09 -0.49
CA SER A 277 -6.73 -8.20 -1.08
C SER A 277 -6.09 -9.52 -0.71
N TYR A 278 -5.41 -10.14 -1.67
CA TYR A 278 -5.06 -11.55 -1.60
C TYR A 278 -3.61 -11.82 -1.99
N ILE A 279 -3.13 -12.97 -1.53
CA ILE A 279 -1.95 -13.67 -2.05
C ILE A 279 -2.47 -14.95 -2.70
N LEU A 280 -2.32 -15.06 -4.01
CA LEU A 280 -2.82 -16.18 -4.80
C LEU A 280 -1.69 -16.79 -5.63
N GLU A 281 -1.52 -18.11 -5.54
CA GLU A 281 -0.66 -18.88 -6.42
C GLU A 281 -1.47 -19.47 -7.57
N GLY A 282 -0.92 -19.40 -8.79
CA GLY A 282 -1.56 -19.97 -9.98
C GLY A 282 -0.60 -20.13 -11.15
N GLU A 283 -1.11 -20.74 -12.22
CA GLU A 283 -0.44 -20.85 -13.50
C GLU A 283 -1.04 -19.87 -14.51
N VAL A 284 -0.20 -19.16 -15.26
CA VAL A 284 -0.66 -18.28 -16.34
C VAL A 284 -1.28 -19.11 -17.45
N VAL A 285 -2.48 -18.77 -17.90
CA VAL A 285 -3.20 -19.51 -18.96
C VAL A 285 -3.46 -18.70 -20.23
N SER A 286 -3.31 -17.38 -20.17
CA SER A 286 -3.43 -16.49 -21.32
C SER A 286 -2.16 -15.69 -21.53
N ASP A 287 -1.85 -15.38 -22.80
CA ASP A 287 -0.82 -14.41 -23.12
C ASP A 287 -1.25 -13.02 -22.59
N PRO A 288 -0.35 -12.25 -21.95
CA PRO A 288 -0.69 -10.92 -21.46
C PRO A 288 -1.09 -9.96 -22.59
N GLU A 289 -2.28 -9.40 -22.50
CA GLU A 289 -2.83 -8.47 -23.49
C GLU A 289 -2.83 -7.03 -22.96
N THR A 290 -2.42 -6.08 -23.82
CA THR A 290 -2.49 -4.66 -23.47
C THR A 290 -3.75 -4.03 -24.04
N ILE A 291 -4.63 -3.56 -23.15
CA ILE A 291 -5.91 -2.95 -23.52
C ILE A 291 -5.81 -1.43 -23.66
N ARG A 292 -6.87 -0.81 -24.17
CA ARG A 292 -7.00 0.65 -24.25
C ARG A 292 -6.79 1.28 -22.86
N GLY A 293 -5.98 2.34 -22.81
CA GLY A 293 -5.54 2.95 -21.54
C GLY A 293 -4.16 2.45 -21.08
N GLY A 294 -3.61 1.41 -21.72
CA GLY A 294 -2.26 0.91 -21.45
C GLY A 294 -2.18 -0.09 -20.30
N HIS A 295 -3.30 -0.59 -19.81
CA HIS A 295 -3.34 -1.66 -18.81
C HIS A 295 -2.95 -3.00 -19.45
N THR A 296 -2.24 -3.85 -18.74
CA THR A 296 -1.88 -5.20 -19.18
C THR A 296 -2.61 -6.22 -18.33
N ILE A 297 -3.38 -7.09 -18.97
CA ILE A 297 -4.24 -8.10 -18.32
C ILE A 297 -3.78 -9.49 -18.77
N PHE A 298 -3.79 -10.44 -17.86
CA PHE A 298 -3.63 -11.87 -18.12
C PHE A 298 -4.47 -12.66 -17.13
N SER A 299 -4.69 -13.94 -17.37
CA SER A 299 -5.51 -14.79 -16.52
C SER A 299 -4.64 -15.85 -15.85
N LEU A 300 -4.93 -16.11 -14.58
CA LEU A 300 -4.39 -17.21 -13.82
C LEU A 300 -5.42 -18.31 -13.68
N VAL A 301 -4.96 -19.56 -13.67
CA VAL A 301 -5.72 -20.71 -13.20
C VAL A 301 -5.12 -21.21 -11.89
N ASP A 302 -5.98 -21.53 -10.93
CA ASP A 302 -5.55 -22.18 -9.70
C ASP A 302 -5.41 -23.71 -9.88
N ASN A 303 -5.04 -24.40 -8.80
CA ASN A 303 -4.90 -25.86 -8.82
C ASN A 303 -6.24 -26.62 -8.97
N GLN A 304 -7.38 -25.94 -8.83
CA GLN A 304 -8.72 -26.51 -8.95
C GLN A 304 -9.30 -26.31 -10.36
N GLY A 305 -8.63 -25.52 -11.22
CA GLY A 305 -9.07 -25.23 -12.58
C GLY A 305 -9.91 -23.96 -12.69
N GLU A 306 -10.09 -23.20 -11.60
CA GLU A 306 -10.81 -21.94 -11.60
C GLU A 306 -9.89 -20.80 -12.02
N THR A 307 -10.45 -19.83 -12.75
CA THR A 307 -9.67 -18.75 -13.36
C THR A 307 -10.00 -17.38 -12.81
N ILE A 308 -8.99 -16.51 -12.69
CA ILE A 308 -9.14 -15.10 -12.33
C ILE A 308 -8.28 -14.21 -13.23
N ASP A 309 -8.82 -13.05 -13.60
CA ASP A 309 -8.07 -12.04 -14.32
C ASP A 309 -7.17 -11.24 -13.37
N CYS A 310 -5.95 -10.98 -13.83
CA CYS A 310 -4.93 -10.25 -13.12
C CYS A 310 -4.47 -9.06 -13.98
N ALA A 311 -4.40 -7.88 -13.40
CA ALA A 311 -4.13 -6.64 -14.12
C ALA A 311 -2.97 -5.85 -13.52
N ALA A 312 -2.05 -5.44 -14.39
CA ALA A 312 -1.08 -4.38 -14.15
C ALA A 312 -1.55 -3.10 -14.86
N PHE A 313 -2.09 -2.14 -14.08
CA PHE A 313 -2.65 -0.91 -14.63
C PHE A 313 -1.56 0.05 -15.13
N GLU A 314 -1.94 0.99 -16.01
CA GLU A 314 -1.05 2.05 -16.53
C GLU A 314 -0.14 2.69 -15.47
N PRO A 315 -0.63 3.06 -14.26
CA PRO A 315 0.20 3.70 -13.25
C PRO A 315 1.39 2.87 -12.78
N THR A 316 1.38 1.54 -13.00
CA THR A 316 2.49 0.64 -12.62
C THR A 316 3.71 0.73 -13.54
N LYS A 317 3.68 1.59 -14.57
CA LYS A 317 4.83 1.93 -15.45
C LYS A 317 5.60 0.69 -15.93
N ASN A 318 6.89 0.60 -15.61
CA ASN A 318 7.82 -0.44 -16.03
C ASN A 318 7.45 -1.84 -15.51
N PHE A 319 6.60 -1.95 -14.49
CA PHE A 319 6.09 -3.26 -14.04
C PHE A 319 5.27 -3.96 -15.14
N ARG A 320 4.56 -3.20 -15.99
CA ARG A 320 3.83 -3.77 -17.14
C ARG A 320 4.76 -4.46 -18.13
N GLU A 321 5.98 -3.95 -18.32
CA GLU A 321 6.96 -4.58 -19.21
C GLU A 321 7.37 -5.97 -18.70
N LEU A 322 7.40 -6.17 -17.37
CA LEU A 322 7.64 -7.48 -16.77
C LEU A 322 6.44 -8.41 -16.98
N VAL A 323 5.23 -7.90 -16.75
CA VAL A 323 3.99 -8.68 -16.95
C VAL A 323 3.85 -9.13 -18.41
N ARG A 324 4.16 -8.28 -19.40
CA ARG A 324 4.14 -8.63 -20.84
C ARG A 324 5.12 -9.75 -21.23
N LYS A 325 6.09 -10.07 -20.38
CA LYS A 325 7.06 -11.15 -20.63
C LYS A 325 6.58 -12.52 -20.14
N LEU A 326 5.48 -12.58 -19.39
CA LEU A 326 4.84 -13.83 -18.98
C LEU A 326 4.29 -14.57 -20.20
N ILE A 327 4.21 -15.89 -20.10
CA ILE A 327 3.58 -16.76 -21.10
C ILE A 327 2.74 -17.83 -20.40
N PRO A 328 1.79 -18.47 -21.11
CA PRO A 328 1.08 -19.62 -20.59
C PRO A 328 2.02 -20.71 -20.06
N GLY A 329 1.72 -21.25 -18.87
CA GLY A 329 2.53 -22.25 -18.16
C GLY A 329 3.49 -21.68 -17.12
N ASP A 330 3.63 -20.34 -17.01
CA ASP A 330 4.39 -19.72 -15.92
C ASP A 330 3.66 -19.92 -14.58
N ARG A 331 4.36 -20.45 -13.58
CA ARG A 331 3.82 -20.59 -12.23
C ARG A 331 4.26 -19.42 -11.37
N ILE A 332 3.28 -18.67 -10.87
CA ILE A 332 3.52 -17.40 -10.17
C ILE A 332 2.66 -17.29 -8.90
N VAL A 333 3.06 -16.41 -8.00
CA VAL A 333 2.25 -15.90 -6.89
C VAL A 333 2.01 -14.41 -7.13
N VAL A 334 0.74 -14.01 -7.13
CA VAL A 334 0.33 -12.61 -7.26
C VAL A 334 -0.18 -12.07 -5.93
N TYR A 335 0.09 -10.78 -5.70
CA TYR A 335 -0.29 -10.05 -4.50
C TYR A 335 -1.08 -8.83 -4.96
N GLY A 336 -2.34 -8.67 -4.53
CA GLY A 336 -3.15 -7.56 -5.05
C GLY A 336 -4.56 -7.46 -4.47
N SER A 337 -5.23 -6.34 -4.74
CA SER A 337 -6.64 -6.16 -4.39
C SER A 337 -7.55 -6.62 -5.51
N VAL A 338 -8.73 -7.13 -5.16
CA VAL A 338 -9.73 -7.54 -6.14
C VAL A 338 -10.81 -6.46 -6.25
N THR A 339 -11.07 -6.07 -7.48
CA THR A 339 -12.12 -5.11 -7.85
C THR A 339 -12.66 -5.51 -9.22
N GLU A 340 -13.98 -5.60 -9.35
CA GLU A 340 -14.63 -6.03 -10.61
C GLU A 340 -14.08 -7.38 -11.12
N ARG A 341 -13.92 -8.34 -10.20
CA ARG A 341 -13.38 -9.70 -10.39
C ARG A 341 -11.97 -9.76 -10.99
N THR A 342 -11.26 -8.64 -10.96
CA THR A 342 -9.89 -8.54 -11.45
C THR A 342 -8.95 -8.26 -10.29
N MET A 343 -7.86 -9.02 -10.21
CA MET A 343 -6.81 -8.80 -9.23
C MET A 343 -5.83 -7.72 -9.72
N ASN A 344 -5.83 -6.59 -9.02
CA ASN A 344 -4.96 -5.45 -9.26
C ASN A 344 -3.59 -5.71 -8.60
N ILE A 345 -2.61 -6.10 -9.41
CA ILE A 345 -1.33 -6.62 -8.93
C ILE A 345 -0.46 -5.50 -8.35
N GLU A 346 0.01 -5.71 -7.12
CA GLU A 346 1.01 -4.88 -6.42
C GLU A 346 2.41 -5.50 -6.51
N LYS A 347 2.49 -6.83 -6.45
CA LYS A 347 3.73 -7.61 -6.52
C LYS A 347 3.48 -8.97 -7.17
N MET A 348 4.54 -9.56 -7.70
CA MET A 348 4.50 -10.86 -8.35
C MET A 348 5.78 -11.64 -8.07
N LYS A 349 5.63 -12.87 -7.59
CA LYS A 349 6.72 -13.83 -7.42
C LYS A 349 6.64 -14.90 -8.49
N ILE A 350 7.63 -14.98 -9.36
CA ILE A 350 7.73 -16.03 -10.37
C ILE A 350 8.43 -17.23 -9.74
N LEU A 351 7.68 -18.32 -9.56
CA LEU A 351 8.21 -19.57 -8.98
C LEU A 351 8.91 -20.40 -10.06
N LYS A 352 8.31 -20.51 -11.25
CA LYS A 352 8.82 -21.30 -12.35
C LYS A 352 8.42 -20.70 -13.69
N LEU A 353 9.39 -20.63 -14.60
CA LEU A 353 9.17 -20.20 -15.98
C LEU A 353 8.85 -21.41 -16.88
N ALA A 354 7.84 -21.28 -17.71
CA ALA A 354 7.59 -22.18 -18.83
C ALA A 354 8.69 -22.04 -19.89
N LEU A 355 9.03 -23.17 -20.51
CA LEU A 355 9.99 -23.25 -21.61
C LEU A 355 9.36 -22.66 -22.87
N LYS A 356 10.01 -21.65 -23.43
CA LYS A 356 9.62 -21.05 -24.71
C LYS A 356 10.41 -21.70 -25.84
N TYR A 357 9.71 -22.15 -26.87
CA TYR A 357 10.33 -22.74 -28.06
C TYR A 357 10.06 -21.86 -29.28
N GLU A 358 11.07 -21.67 -30.11
CA GLU A 358 10.88 -21.15 -31.46
C GLU A 358 10.94 -22.31 -32.47
N VAL A 359 9.98 -22.30 -33.39
CA VAL A 359 9.94 -23.21 -34.53
C VAL A 359 10.66 -22.51 -35.67
N SER A 360 11.73 -23.13 -36.16
CA SER A 360 12.48 -22.63 -37.31
C SER A 360 12.58 -23.70 -38.40
N ASN A 361 12.78 -23.26 -39.64
CA ASN A 361 13.02 -24.18 -40.74
C ASN A 361 14.31 -24.97 -40.46
N PRO A 362 14.39 -26.27 -40.72
CA PRO A 362 15.56 -27.08 -40.39
C PRO A 362 16.85 -26.59 -41.07
N ALA A 363 17.98 -26.80 -40.41
CA ALA A 363 19.28 -26.61 -41.04
C ALA A 363 19.56 -27.71 -42.09
N CYS A 364 20.16 -27.34 -43.22
CA CYS A 364 20.59 -28.32 -44.22
C CYS A 364 21.76 -29.16 -43.67
N PRO A 365 21.66 -30.50 -43.61
CA PRO A 365 22.72 -31.34 -43.03
C PRO A 365 24.03 -31.29 -43.84
N SER A 366 23.96 -30.88 -45.12
CA SER A 366 25.13 -30.78 -45.99
C SER A 366 25.85 -29.43 -45.93
N CYS A 367 25.14 -28.31 -45.72
CA CYS A 367 25.76 -26.97 -45.78
C CYS A 367 25.44 -26.05 -44.61
N GLY A 368 24.69 -26.52 -43.60
CA GLY A 368 24.32 -25.78 -42.40
C GLY A 368 23.32 -24.63 -42.60
N LYS A 369 23.02 -24.22 -43.84
CA LYS A 369 22.06 -23.14 -44.12
C LYS A 369 20.62 -23.56 -43.82
N ARG A 370 19.82 -22.65 -43.27
CA ARG A 370 18.38 -22.83 -43.05
C ARG A 370 17.65 -23.13 -44.38
N MET A 371 16.86 -24.20 -44.41
CA MET A 371 16.06 -24.57 -45.56
C MET A 371 14.90 -23.57 -45.78
N LYS A 372 14.33 -23.53 -46.99
CA LYS A 372 13.12 -22.73 -47.29
C LYS A 372 11.90 -23.63 -47.47
N SER A 373 10.70 -23.12 -47.22
CA SER A 373 9.45 -23.84 -47.50
C SER A 373 9.40 -24.26 -48.97
N ALA A 374 8.98 -25.52 -49.21
CA ALA A 374 8.80 -26.10 -50.54
C ALA A 374 7.36 -25.98 -51.06
N GLY A 375 6.45 -25.39 -50.28
CA GLY A 375 5.02 -25.30 -50.56
C GLY A 375 4.17 -25.82 -49.39
N SER A 376 2.86 -25.53 -49.40
CA SER A 376 1.93 -26.01 -48.37
C SER A 376 1.95 -27.54 -48.30
N GLY A 377 2.26 -28.09 -47.12
CA GLY A 377 2.35 -29.55 -46.89
C GLY A 377 3.53 -30.27 -47.54
N GLN A 378 4.45 -29.56 -48.21
CA GLN A 378 5.59 -30.15 -48.94
C GLN A 378 6.92 -30.09 -48.18
N GLY A 379 6.90 -29.65 -46.91
CA GLY A 379 8.09 -29.53 -46.06
C GLY A 379 9.05 -28.42 -46.49
N TYR A 380 10.34 -28.65 -46.27
CA TYR A 380 11.43 -27.69 -46.46
C TYR A 380 12.50 -28.26 -47.40
N ARG A 381 13.11 -27.40 -48.24
CA ARG A 381 14.19 -27.78 -49.16
C ARG A 381 15.34 -26.78 -49.14
N CYS A 382 16.56 -27.30 -49.18
CA CYS A 382 17.76 -26.50 -49.40
C CYS A 382 17.93 -26.20 -50.89
N ARG A 383 17.86 -24.92 -51.28
CA ARG A 383 18.06 -24.50 -52.69
C ARG A 383 19.46 -24.79 -53.24
N LYS A 384 20.47 -24.87 -52.37
CA LYS A 384 21.87 -25.11 -52.77
C LYS A 384 22.18 -26.60 -52.93
N CYS A 385 21.75 -27.43 -51.98
CA CYS A 385 22.13 -28.84 -51.92
C CYS A 385 21.03 -29.80 -52.37
N GLY A 386 19.79 -29.33 -52.60
CA GLY A 386 18.66 -30.17 -53.01
C GLY A 386 18.02 -31.02 -51.89
N THR A 387 18.69 -31.17 -50.74
CA THR A 387 18.19 -31.90 -49.56
C THR A 387 16.85 -31.36 -49.07
N SER A 388 15.96 -32.24 -48.63
CA SER A 388 14.64 -31.90 -48.08
C SER A 388 14.46 -32.45 -46.67
N SER A 389 13.57 -31.81 -45.90
CA SER A 389 13.14 -32.26 -44.57
C SER A 389 11.66 -31.96 -44.39
N MET A 390 10.93 -32.87 -43.76
CA MET A 390 9.53 -32.65 -43.36
C MET A 390 9.44 -32.01 -41.97
N ASP A 391 10.48 -32.16 -41.16
CA ASP A 391 10.50 -31.73 -39.77
C ASP A 391 10.91 -30.27 -39.63
N THR A 392 10.32 -29.61 -38.64
CA THR A 392 10.77 -28.32 -38.15
C THR A 392 11.78 -28.50 -37.04
N GLU A 393 12.68 -27.55 -36.90
CA GLU A 393 13.62 -27.55 -35.78
C GLU A 393 13.03 -26.68 -34.66
N ARG A 394 12.85 -27.29 -33.49
CA ARG A 394 12.45 -26.60 -32.27
C ARG A 394 13.69 -26.32 -31.42
N SER A 395 13.92 -25.06 -31.11
CA SER A 395 14.98 -24.65 -30.20
C SER A 395 14.39 -23.88 -29.03
N GLU A 396 14.85 -24.20 -27.82
CA GLU A 396 14.52 -23.43 -26.62
C GLU A 396 15.10 -22.01 -26.75
N VAL A 397 14.28 -21.01 -26.45
CA VAL A 397 14.65 -19.60 -26.46
C VAL A 397 14.76 -19.12 -25.03
N LYS A 398 15.93 -18.57 -24.68
CA LYS A 398 16.11 -17.89 -23.40
C LYS A 398 15.20 -16.67 -23.33
N ARG A 399 14.39 -16.59 -22.29
CA ARG A 399 13.48 -15.48 -22.04
C ARG A 399 14.21 -14.38 -21.28
N ASP A 400 13.85 -13.13 -21.55
CA ASP A 400 14.39 -11.94 -20.86
C ASP A 400 13.65 -11.67 -19.53
N ILE A 401 13.44 -12.73 -18.75
CA ILE A 401 12.82 -12.72 -17.42
C ILE A 401 13.36 -13.93 -16.66
N GLN A 402 13.50 -13.82 -15.34
CA GLN A 402 13.97 -14.89 -14.48
C GLN A 402 12.99 -15.17 -13.34
N ALA A 403 13.05 -16.37 -12.77
CA ALA A 403 12.35 -16.67 -11.53
C ALA A 403 12.84 -15.72 -10.41
N GLY A 404 11.93 -15.26 -9.56
CA GLY A 404 12.24 -14.23 -8.57
C GLY A 404 11.04 -13.39 -8.16
N PHE A 405 11.27 -12.47 -7.23
CA PHE A 405 10.23 -11.60 -6.69
C PHE A 405 10.34 -10.19 -7.28
N TYR A 406 9.25 -9.70 -7.87
CA TYR A 406 9.14 -8.40 -8.51
C TYR A 406 8.03 -7.58 -7.85
N GLU A 407 8.19 -6.26 -7.85
CA GLU A 407 7.20 -5.31 -7.34
C GLU A 407 7.00 -4.14 -8.29
N VAL A 408 5.88 -3.44 -8.11
CA VAL A 408 5.63 -2.16 -8.78
C VAL A 408 6.68 -1.10 -8.39
N PRO A 409 6.94 -0.11 -9.25
CA PRO A 409 7.87 0.98 -8.93
C PRO A 409 7.32 1.88 -7.80
N PRO A 410 8.17 2.67 -7.11
CA PRO A 410 7.76 3.52 -6.00
C PRO A 410 6.59 4.47 -6.29
N CYS A 411 6.55 5.04 -7.50
CA CYS A 411 5.44 5.93 -7.89
C CYS A 411 4.06 5.25 -7.93
N ALA A 412 4.03 3.92 -8.02
CA ALA A 412 2.80 3.12 -8.10
C ALA A 412 2.51 2.33 -6.82
N ARG A 413 3.42 2.37 -5.83
CA ARG A 413 3.32 1.56 -4.63
C ARG A 413 2.18 2.05 -3.75
N ARG A 414 1.31 1.13 -3.34
CA ARG A 414 0.21 1.41 -2.42
C ARG A 414 0.72 1.46 -0.99
N HIS A 415 0.05 2.24 -0.14
CA HIS A 415 0.48 2.51 1.24
C HIS A 415 0.81 1.25 2.05
N LEU A 416 -0.01 0.20 1.96
CA LEU A 416 0.17 -1.03 2.73
C LEU A 416 1.15 -2.03 2.09
N ALA A 417 1.48 -1.87 0.80
CA ALA A 417 2.31 -2.83 0.07
C ALA A 417 3.74 -2.83 0.61
N LYS A 418 4.16 -3.95 1.20
CA LYS A 418 5.52 -4.17 1.73
C LYS A 418 6.55 -4.13 0.61
N GLN A 419 7.56 -3.28 0.78
CA GLN A 419 8.68 -3.15 -0.16
C GLN A 419 9.50 -4.45 -0.16
N LEU A 420 9.96 -4.90 -1.33
CA LEU A 420 10.75 -6.14 -1.42
C LEU A 420 12.02 -6.14 -0.56
N ILE A 421 12.61 -4.97 -0.32
CA ILE A 421 13.78 -4.83 0.56
C ILE A 421 13.51 -5.21 2.02
N ARG A 422 12.24 -5.24 2.45
CA ARG A 422 11.81 -5.61 3.80
C ARG A 422 11.51 -7.10 3.94
N PHE A 423 11.57 -7.87 2.86
CA PHE A 423 11.43 -9.32 2.96
C PHE A 423 12.76 -9.93 3.39
N GLU A 424 12.68 -10.96 4.23
CA GLU A 424 13.84 -11.79 4.52
C GLU A 424 14.35 -12.44 3.23
N LYS A 425 15.65 -12.74 3.19
CA LYS A 425 16.25 -13.38 2.02
C LYS A 425 15.60 -14.75 1.81
N ASP A 426 14.91 -14.87 0.69
CA ASP A 426 14.40 -16.12 0.16
C ASP A 426 15.47 -16.78 -0.73
N ASP A 427 15.25 -18.04 -1.13
CA ASP A 427 16.10 -18.75 -2.09
C ASP A 427 16.05 -18.11 -3.49
N LEU A 428 14.96 -17.37 -3.78
CA LEU A 428 14.76 -16.67 -5.03
C LEU A 428 15.28 -15.23 -4.99
N PRO A 429 15.88 -14.73 -6.08
CA PRO A 429 16.35 -13.36 -6.14
C PRO A 429 15.19 -12.36 -6.07
N VAL A 430 15.44 -11.23 -5.41
CA VAL A 430 14.51 -10.09 -5.33
C VAL A 430 14.92 -8.99 -6.32
N PHE A 431 13.92 -8.39 -6.97
CA PHE A 431 14.09 -7.29 -7.92
C PHE A 431 13.28 -6.07 -7.45
N PRO A 432 13.79 -5.30 -6.48
CA PRO A 432 13.09 -4.13 -5.96
C PRO A 432 12.82 -3.11 -7.07
N GLY A 433 11.60 -2.58 -7.08
CA GLY A 433 11.26 -1.42 -7.90
C GLY A 433 11.88 -0.20 -7.22
N ARG A 434 12.94 0.35 -7.81
CA ARG A 434 13.58 1.59 -7.36
C ARG A 434 13.38 2.71 -8.36
#